data_AF-A0A0N0ITR7-F1
#
_entry.id   AF-A0A0N0ITR7-F1
#
_cell.length_a   1.000
_cell.length_b   1.000
_cell.length_c   1.000
_cell.angle_alpha   90.00
_cell.angle_beta   90.00
_cell.angle_gamma   90.00
#
_symmetry.space_group_name_H-M   'P 1'
#
loop_
_entity.id
_entity.type
_entity.pdbx_description
1 polymer ?
#
loop_
_entity_poly.entity_id
_entity_poly.type
_entity_poly.pdbx_seq_one_letter_code
_entity_poly.pdbx_strand_id
1 'polypeptide(L)'
;MAGAMFQSIMSGLSSIDSILGGFNSLRNQIINAGLGSNPEKTQASFNDWEKLTDKVPELNKLFSKAPSVFIPVTGENYLGQQDPFTNRIRISTDKIGSLLEYAYTIGHEMLHVFDDKYNYKKYIDLFSTNDREFERNRYTIPIYMLFKEYRGYSWEKSLGKDVDVDRTMNAYRVRWALPQKTLDFLNSKIKFLSNLFINP
;
A
#
# COMPACT_ATOMS: atom_id res chain seq x y z
N MET A 1 -18.93 31.07 -24.41
CA MET A 1 -19.57 29.92 -25.09
C MET A 1 -18.60 28.76 -25.08
N ALA A 2 -19.06 27.61 -24.58
CA ALA A 2 -18.52 26.24 -24.70
C ALA A 2 -17.06 25.98 -24.24
N GLY A 3 -16.76 24.96 -23.43
CA GLY A 3 -17.58 23.87 -22.95
C GLY A 3 -16.83 23.06 -21.90
N ALA A 4 -17.58 22.60 -20.90
CA ALA A 4 -17.14 21.60 -19.93
C ALA A 4 -16.86 20.26 -20.64
N MET A 5 -15.81 19.56 -20.23
CA MET A 5 -15.72 18.09 -20.23
C MET A 5 -14.43 17.68 -19.50
N PHE A 6 -14.53 17.55 -18.17
CA PHE A 6 -13.60 16.71 -17.39
C PHE A 6 -14.46 15.75 -16.58
N GLN A 7 -15.09 14.82 -17.29
CA GLN A 7 -15.65 13.60 -16.72
C GLN A 7 -15.17 12.41 -17.55
N SER A 8 -14.84 11.34 -16.83
CA SER A 8 -14.74 9.95 -17.30
C SER A 8 -13.51 9.54 -18.11
N ILE A 9 -12.42 9.20 -17.41
CA ILE A 9 -11.57 8.03 -17.74
C ILE A 9 -11.17 7.31 -16.43
N MET A 10 -12.16 6.89 -15.63
CA MET A 10 -11.99 5.96 -14.49
C MET A 10 -12.81 4.67 -14.69
N SER A 11 -13.39 4.48 -15.89
CA SER A 11 -14.29 3.37 -16.21
C SER A 11 -13.60 2.12 -16.78
N GLY A 12 -12.27 2.12 -16.90
CA GLY A 12 -11.54 1.02 -17.57
C GLY A 12 -10.92 -0.04 -16.65
N LEU A 13 -10.84 0.21 -15.34
CA LEU A 13 -10.23 -0.71 -14.36
C LEU A 13 -11.15 -1.01 -13.16
N SER A 14 -12.37 -0.46 -13.14
CA SER A 14 -13.29 -0.52 -11.98
C SER A 14 -14.52 -1.41 -12.17
N SER A 15 -14.80 -1.91 -13.39
CA SER A 15 -16.06 -2.61 -13.68
C SER A 15 -16.02 -4.14 -13.54
N ILE A 16 -14.83 -4.77 -13.52
CA ILE A 16 -14.73 -6.23 -13.32
C ILE A 16 -14.52 -6.57 -11.84
N ASP A 17 -13.79 -5.73 -11.08
CA ASP A 17 -13.56 -5.97 -9.64
C ASP A 17 -14.75 -5.58 -8.75
N SER A 18 -15.59 -4.63 -9.18
CA SER A 18 -16.73 -4.18 -8.36
C SER A 18 -17.91 -5.17 -8.30
N ILE A 19 -18.05 -6.07 -9.28
CA ILE A 19 -19.12 -7.08 -9.30
C ILE A 19 -18.73 -8.33 -8.47
N LEU A 20 -17.43 -8.54 -8.20
CA LEU A 20 -16.89 -9.61 -7.34
C LEU A 20 -16.48 -9.13 -5.94
N GLY A 21 -16.49 -7.81 -5.69
CA GLY A 21 -15.99 -7.17 -4.45
C GLY A 21 -16.68 -7.60 -3.15
N GLY A 22 -17.83 -8.25 -3.23
CA GLY A 22 -18.52 -8.83 -2.07
C GLY A 22 -17.84 -10.07 -1.49
N PHE A 23 -17.06 -10.83 -2.26
CA PHE A 23 -16.40 -12.06 -1.79
C PHE A 23 -14.89 -11.91 -1.52
N ASN A 24 -14.26 -10.85 -2.05
CA ASN A 24 -12.81 -10.63 -1.96
C ASN A 24 -12.37 -9.60 -0.91
N SER A 25 -13.27 -8.97 -0.17
CA SER A 25 -12.86 -8.01 0.87
C SER A 25 -11.97 -8.66 1.93
N LEU A 26 -11.00 -7.92 2.48
CA LEU A 26 -10.10 -8.45 3.52
C LEU A 26 -10.89 -8.90 4.75
N ARG A 27 -11.98 -8.18 5.06
CA ARG A 27 -12.94 -8.55 6.09
C ARG A 27 -13.49 -9.96 5.90
N ASN A 28 -13.98 -10.28 4.70
CA ASN A 28 -14.58 -11.59 4.43
C ASN A 28 -13.53 -12.69 4.39
N GLN A 29 -12.31 -12.39 3.93
CA GLN A 29 -11.19 -13.33 4.01
C GLN A 29 -10.86 -13.70 5.46
N ILE A 30 -10.85 -12.73 6.39
CA ILE A 30 -10.62 -12.99 7.83
C ILE A 30 -11.75 -13.85 8.44
N ILE A 31 -13.01 -13.58 8.08
CA ILE A 31 -14.17 -14.36 8.53
C ILE A 31 -14.08 -15.80 8.00
N ASN A 32 -13.80 -15.97 6.70
CA ASN A 32 -13.69 -17.29 6.05
C ASN A 32 -12.49 -18.09 6.57
N ALA A 33 -11.43 -17.42 7.02
CA ALA A 33 -10.28 -18.02 7.70
C ALA A 33 -10.59 -18.49 9.14
N GLY A 34 -11.80 -18.21 9.65
CA GLY A 34 -12.23 -18.58 11.00
C GLY A 34 -11.57 -17.76 12.11
N LEU A 35 -11.08 -16.55 11.80
CA LEU A 35 -10.35 -15.72 12.77
C LEU A 35 -11.26 -14.77 13.58
N GLY A 36 -12.54 -14.67 13.21
CA GLY A 36 -13.55 -13.93 13.95
C GLY A 36 -14.76 -13.58 13.08
N SER A 37 -15.95 -13.56 13.66
CA SER A 37 -17.19 -13.20 12.94
C SER A 37 -17.37 -11.70 12.73
N ASN A 38 -16.73 -10.87 13.57
CA ASN A 38 -16.76 -9.41 13.53
C ASN A 38 -15.34 -8.82 13.68
N PRO A 39 -14.44 -9.02 12.69
CA PRO A 39 -13.02 -8.66 12.82
C PRO A 39 -12.77 -7.16 13.04
N GLU A 40 -13.70 -6.29 12.66
CA GLU A 40 -13.68 -4.85 12.97
C GLU A 40 -13.96 -4.52 14.44
N LYS A 41 -14.51 -5.45 15.21
CA LYS A 41 -14.77 -5.32 16.67
C LYS A 41 -13.88 -6.23 17.51
N THR A 42 -13.22 -7.19 16.90
CA THR A 42 -12.28 -8.09 17.58
C THR A 42 -10.96 -7.36 17.78
N GLN A 43 -10.58 -7.12 19.04
CA GLN A 43 -9.28 -6.55 19.39
C GLN A 43 -8.16 -7.49 18.93
N ALA A 44 -7.18 -6.96 18.18
CA ALA A 44 -6.01 -7.71 17.81
C ALA A 44 -4.93 -7.71 18.90
N SER A 45 -4.11 -8.73 18.85
CA SER A 45 -2.85 -8.86 19.56
C SER A 45 -1.68 -8.85 18.57
N PHE A 46 -0.48 -8.52 19.06
CA PHE A 46 0.72 -8.52 18.21
C PHE A 46 0.88 -9.84 17.44
N ASN A 47 0.76 -10.99 18.12
CA ASN A 47 0.98 -12.31 17.53
C ASN A 47 -0.09 -12.75 16.51
N ASP A 48 -1.18 -11.98 16.31
CA ASP A 48 -2.18 -12.34 15.29
C ASP A 48 -1.62 -12.25 13.86
N TRP A 49 -0.47 -11.59 13.64
CA TRP A 49 0.21 -11.57 12.34
C TRP A 49 0.48 -12.99 11.81
N GLU A 50 0.80 -13.95 12.67
CA GLU A 50 1.10 -15.34 12.27
C GLU A 50 -0.13 -15.98 11.61
N LYS A 51 -1.27 -15.91 12.29
CA LYS A 51 -2.53 -16.49 11.79
C LYS A 51 -3.05 -15.72 10.57
N LEU A 52 -2.89 -14.40 10.57
CA LEU A 52 -3.29 -13.55 9.45
C LEU A 52 -2.50 -13.91 8.18
N THR A 53 -1.17 -13.99 8.27
CA THR A 53 -0.30 -14.33 7.13
C THR A 53 -0.37 -15.80 6.73
N ASP A 54 -0.77 -16.70 7.62
CA ASP A 54 -1.01 -18.11 7.29
C ASP A 54 -2.36 -18.32 6.59
N LYS A 55 -3.45 -17.75 7.13
CA LYS A 55 -4.81 -18.15 6.75
C LYS A 55 -5.57 -17.16 5.87
N VAL A 56 -5.20 -15.88 5.87
CA VAL A 56 -5.89 -14.87 5.04
C VAL A 56 -5.22 -14.88 3.66
N PRO A 57 -5.92 -15.29 2.59
CA PRO A 57 -5.30 -15.56 1.29
C PRO A 57 -4.45 -14.41 0.74
N GLU A 58 -4.94 -13.18 0.82
CA GLU A 58 -4.21 -12.04 0.28
C GLU A 58 -2.95 -11.69 1.09
N LEU A 59 -2.99 -11.86 2.41
CA LEU A 59 -1.82 -11.68 3.27
C LEU A 59 -0.82 -12.82 3.11
N ASN A 60 -1.28 -14.06 2.96
CA ASN A 60 -0.44 -15.22 2.66
C ASN A 60 0.29 -15.07 1.33
N LYS A 61 -0.43 -14.61 0.30
CA LYS A 61 0.14 -14.32 -1.02
C LYS A 61 1.27 -13.28 -0.92
N LEU A 62 1.07 -12.18 -0.20
CA LEU A 62 2.11 -11.18 0.04
C LEU A 62 3.30 -11.77 0.81
N PHE A 63 3.03 -12.44 1.93
CA PHE A 63 4.05 -12.99 2.81
C PHE A 63 4.92 -14.05 2.12
N SER A 64 4.32 -14.91 1.29
CA SER A 64 5.07 -15.94 0.55
C SER A 64 6.06 -15.35 -0.46
N LYS A 65 5.75 -14.19 -1.05
CA LYS A 65 6.64 -13.50 -2.01
C LYS A 65 7.64 -12.57 -1.33
N ALA A 66 7.24 -11.95 -0.23
CA ALA A 66 8.02 -11.01 0.56
C ALA A 66 7.97 -11.36 2.05
N PRO A 67 8.67 -12.45 2.48
CA PRO A 67 8.69 -12.85 3.87
C PRO A 67 9.21 -11.72 4.77
N SER A 68 8.39 -11.33 5.74
CA SER A 68 8.63 -10.17 6.60
C SER A 68 8.85 -10.60 8.04
N VAL A 69 9.67 -9.83 8.76
CA VAL A 69 9.93 -10.02 10.19
C VAL A 69 9.19 -8.92 10.96
N PHE A 70 8.19 -9.31 11.73
CA PHE A 70 7.41 -8.39 12.56
C PHE A 70 8.09 -8.14 13.90
N ILE A 71 8.21 -6.87 14.30
CA ILE A 71 8.94 -6.45 15.48
C ILE A 71 8.01 -5.60 16.34
N PRO A 72 7.72 -5.99 17.59
CA PRO A 72 6.90 -5.19 18.47
C PRO A 72 7.68 -3.96 18.94
N VAL A 73 7.04 -2.80 18.90
CA VAL A 73 7.55 -1.54 19.44
C VAL A 73 6.46 -0.83 20.24
N THR A 74 6.83 0.13 21.08
CA THR A 74 5.91 0.89 21.93
C THR A 74 6.23 2.37 21.91
N GLY A 75 5.21 3.24 21.97
CA GLY A 75 5.41 4.70 22.07
C GLY A 75 5.67 5.40 20.73
N GLU A 76 5.46 4.70 19.63
CA GLU A 76 5.65 5.21 18.27
C GLU A 76 4.41 5.95 17.77
N ASN A 77 4.59 6.84 16.78
CA ASN A 77 3.48 7.63 16.24
C ASN A 77 2.71 6.97 15.08
N TYR A 78 3.12 5.78 14.65
CA TYR A 78 2.51 4.98 13.57
C TYR A 78 1.89 3.69 14.11
N LEU A 79 1.05 3.02 13.31
CA LEU A 79 0.54 1.67 13.62
C LEU A 79 1.52 0.58 13.18
N GLY A 80 1.97 0.68 11.94
CA GLY A 80 3.02 -0.12 11.34
C GLY A 80 4.00 0.76 10.58
N GLN A 81 5.25 0.32 10.48
CA GLN A 81 6.25 0.93 9.62
C GLN A 81 7.30 -0.09 9.21
N GLN A 82 7.51 -0.24 7.91
CA GLN A 82 8.64 -0.94 7.35
C GLN A 82 9.95 -0.15 7.58
N ASP A 83 10.98 -0.83 8.08
CA ASP A 83 12.35 -0.31 8.07
C ASP A 83 12.85 -0.22 6.63
N PRO A 84 13.19 0.99 6.12
CA PRO A 84 13.45 1.21 4.70
C PRO A 84 14.44 0.22 4.10
N PHE A 85 14.09 -0.39 2.97
CA PHE A 85 14.90 -1.36 2.24
C PHE A 85 15.27 -2.62 3.02
N THR A 86 14.51 -2.95 4.07
CA THR A 86 14.63 -4.20 4.81
C THR A 86 13.32 -4.98 4.79
N ASN A 87 13.33 -6.24 5.24
CA ASN A 87 12.12 -7.02 5.46
C ASN A 87 11.56 -6.88 6.89
N ARG A 88 12.03 -5.90 7.67
CA ARG A 88 11.60 -5.70 9.06
C ARG A 88 10.43 -4.73 9.09
N ILE A 89 9.35 -5.12 9.74
CA ILE A 89 8.14 -4.31 9.94
C ILE A 89 7.96 -4.09 11.44
N ARG A 90 8.01 -2.83 11.88
CA ARG A 90 7.72 -2.45 13.26
C ARG A 90 6.23 -2.28 13.44
N ILE A 91 5.68 -2.86 14.50
CA ILE A 91 4.26 -2.75 14.87
C ILE A 91 4.15 -2.15 16.27
N SER A 92 3.41 -1.05 16.38
CA SER A 92 3.19 -0.36 17.65
C SER A 92 2.15 -1.09 18.48
N THR A 93 2.59 -1.87 19.46
CA THR A 93 1.71 -2.78 20.22
C THR A 93 0.70 -2.05 21.10
N ASP A 94 0.99 -0.81 21.49
CA ASP A 94 0.10 0.07 22.25
C ASP A 94 -0.98 0.74 21.38
N LYS A 95 -0.92 0.55 20.05
CA LYS A 95 -1.86 1.16 19.09
C LYS A 95 -2.58 0.14 18.21
N ILE A 96 -2.30 -1.15 18.36
CA ILE A 96 -3.03 -2.20 17.66
C ILE A 96 -4.51 -2.06 18.01
N GLY A 97 -5.34 -1.80 17.01
CA GLY A 97 -6.79 -1.75 17.18
C GLY A 97 -7.45 -3.08 16.84
N SER A 98 -8.38 -3.04 15.90
CA SER A 98 -9.13 -4.23 15.50
C SER A 98 -8.30 -5.19 14.66
N LEU A 99 -8.72 -6.46 14.59
CA LEU A 99 -8.13 -7.49 13.73
C LEU A 99 -8.15 -7.07 12.25
N LEU A 100 -9.21 -6.41 11.81
CA LEU A 100 -9.30 -5.89 10.45
C LEU A 100 -8.30 -4.76 10.19
N GLU A 101 -8.17 -3.80 11.12
CA GLU A 101 -7.18 -2.72 11.00
C GLU A 101 -5.75 -3.26 11.02
N TYR A 102 -5.49 -4.24 11.87
CA TYR A 102 -4.18 -4.85 11.96
C TYR A 102 -3.83 -5.63 10.68
N ALA A 103 -4.80 -6.36 10.10
CA ALA A 103 -4.64 -7.04 8.82
C ALA A 103 -4.32 -6.08 7.67
N TYR A 104 -5.01 -4.94 7.58
CA TYR A 104 -4.65 -3.88 6.60
C TYR A 104 -3.24 -3.36 6.84
N THR A 105 -2.92 -3.04 8.09
CA THR A 105 -1.60 -2.50 8.49
C THR A 105 -0.47 -3.43 8.05
N ILE A 106 -0.51 -4.71 8.43
CA ILE A 106 0.57 -5.63 8.07
C ILE A 106 0.63 -5.89 6.56
N GLY A 107 -0.52 -5.94 5.88
CA GLY A 107 -0.57 -6.09 4.43
C GLY A 107 0.06 -4.92 3.68
N HIS A 108 -0.25 -3.69 4.10
CA HIS A 108 0.34 -2.45 3.57
C HIS A 108 1.86 -2.45 3.72
N GLU A 109 2.37 -2.76 4.91
CA GLU A 109 3.81 -2.79 5.16
C GLU A 109 4.52 -3.96 4.44
N MET A 110 3.87 -5.12 4.31
CA MET A 110 4.41 -6.22 3.48
C MET A 110 4.50 -5.83 2.00
N LEU A 111 3.58 -5.00 1.50
CA LEU A 111 3.67 -4.47 0.15
C LEU A 111 4.87 -3.53 0.00
N HIS A 112 5.22 -2.76 1.02
CA HIS A 112 6.46 -1.98 1.03
C HIS A 112 7.71 -2.85 0.96
N VAL A 113 7.75 -3.96 1.70
CA VAL A 113 8.84 -4.95 1.61
C VAL A 113 8.89 -5.56 0.20
N PHE A 114 7.74 -5.91 -0.36
CA PHE A 114 7.64 -6.45 -1.72
C PHE A 114 8.21 -5.47 -2.76
N ASP A 115 7.80 -4.20 -2.69
CA ASP A 115 8.24 -3.18 -3.64
C ASP A 115 9.74 -2.93 -3.53
N ASP A 116 10.31 -2.91 -2.33
CA ASP A 116 11.75 -2.76 -2.14
C ASP A 116 12.52 -3.95 -2.76
N LYS A 117 12.00 -5.17 -2.61
CA LYS A 117 12.61 -6.39 -3.12
C LYS A 117 12.56 -6.50 -4.65
N TYR A 118 11.44 -6.17 -5.27
CA TYR A 118 11.19 -6.49 -6.68
C TYR A 118 11.15 -5.27 -7.61
N ASN A 119 10.82 -4.10 -7.08
CA ASN A 119 10.53 -2.90 -7.88
C ASN A 119 11.54 -1.77 -7.68
N TYR A 120 12.25 -1.69 -6.54
CA TYR A 120 13.21 -0.61 -6.28
C TYR A 120 14.30 -0.52 -7.34
N LYS A 121 14.92 -1.65 -7.71
CA LYS A 121 15.96 -1.66 -8.74
C LYS A 121 15.44 -1.14 -10.08
N LYS A 122 14.26 -1.61 -10.52
CA LYS A 122 13.62 -1.15 -11.76
C LYS A 122 13.37 0.35 -11.73
N TYR A 123 12.91 0.86 -10.58
CA TYR A 123 12.71 2.29 -10.38
C TYR A 123 14.01 3.07 -10.53
N ILE A 124 15.07 2.69 -9.82
CA ILE A 124 16.35 3.41 -9.88
C ILE A 124 16.97 3.33 -11.28
N ASP A 125 16.83 2.20 -11.97
CA ASP A 125 17.34 2.01 -13.31
C ASP A 125 16.63 2.97 -14.31
N LEU A 126 15.33 3.26 -14.15
CA LEU A 126 14.63 4.30 -14.94
C LEU A 126 15.32 5.67 -14.81
N PHE A 127 15.67 6.05 -13.57
CA PHE A 127 16.28 7.35 -13.30
C PHE A 127 17.77 7.42 -13.62
N SER A 128 18.37 6.29 -14.00
CA SER A 128 19.76 6.19 -14.40
C SER A 128 19.92 6.13 -15.93
N THR A 129 18.82 6.33 -16.68
CA THR A 129 18.83 6.41 -18.13
C THR A 129 19.24 7.81 -18.62
N ASN A 130 19.66 7.91 -19.88
CA ASN A 130 19.86 9.21 -20.55
C ASN A 130 18.53 9.91 -20.92
N ASP A 131 17.41 9.49 -20.33
CA ASP A 131 16.10 10.11 -20.55
C ASP A 131 15.98 11.37 -19.69
N ARG A 132 15.76 12.52 -20.34
CA ARG A 132 15.58 13.81 -19.66
C ARG A 132 14.35 13.83 -18.75
N GLU A 133 13.35 13.00 -19.03
CA GLU A 133 12.14 12.91 -18.21
C GLU A 133 12.38 12.21 -16.86
N PHE A 134 13.38 11.33 -16.80
CA PHE A 134 13.75 10.57 -15.61
C PHE A 134 15.12 10.98 -15.09
N GLU A 135 15.50 12.25 -15.22
CA GLU A 135 16.78 12.71 -14.66
C GLU A 135 16.82 12.51 -13.14
N ARG A 136 17.81 11.75 -12.66
CA ARG A 136 18.02 11.55 -11.22
C ARG A 136 18.27 12.87 -10.53
N ASN A 137 17.45 13.15 -9.51
CA ASN A 137 17.59 14.35 -8.70
C ASN A 137 17.21 14.05 -7.23
N ARG A 138 17.23 15.07 -6.38
CA ARG A 138 16.93 14.92 -4.95
C ARG A 138 15.52 14.38 -4.64
N TYR A 139 14.60 14.40 -5.60
CA TYR A 139 13.22 13.92 -5.46
C TYR A 139 13.00 12.50 -5.99
N THR A 140 13.99 11.88 -6.63
CA THR A 140 13.86 10.50 -7.14
C THR A 140 13.46 9.52 -6.04
N ILE A 141 14.14 9.52 -4.88
CA ILE A 141 13.76 8.64 -3.77
C ILE A 141 12.40 9.02 -3.16
N PRO A 142 12.09 10.30 -2.87
CA PRO A 142 10.75 10.70 -2.44
C PRO A 142 9.60 10.29 -3.36
N ILE A 143 9.77 10.34 -4.68
CA ILE A 143 8.74 9.91 -5.65
C ILE A 143 8.51 8.40 -5.50
N TYR A 144 9.58 7.60 -5.36
CA TYR A 144 9.45 6.17 -5.10
C TYR A 144 8.71 5.89 -3.79
N MET A 145 9.04 6.60 -2.72
CA MET A 145 8.36 6.44 -1.43
C MET A 145 6.88 6.79 -1.54
N LEU A 146 6.52 7.90 -2.21
CA LEU A 146 5.11 8.23 -2.47
C LEU A 146 4.42 7.15 -3.30
N PHE A 147 5.11 6.56 -4.28
CA PHE A 147 4.53 5.50 -5.08
C PHE A 147 4.30 4.20 -4.29
N LYS A 148 5.20 3.85 -3.36
CA LYS A 148 5.00 2.73 -2.42
C LYS A 148 3.75 2.95 -1.57
N GLU A 149 3.58 4.14 -1.00
CA GLU A 149 2.38 4.50 -0.24
C GLU A 149 1.13 4.42 -1.13
N TYR A 150 1.18 4.96 -2.35
CA TYR A 150 0.07 4.87 -3.30
C TYR A 150 -0.35 3.43 -3.54
N ARG A 151 0.62 2.52 -3.78
CA ARG A 151 0.34 1.10 -3.99
C ARG A 151 -0.26 0.45 -2.74
N GLY A 152 0.24 0.79 -1.55
CA GLY A 152 -0.28 0.33 -0.27
C GLY A 152 -1.75 0.70 -0.06
N TYR A 153 -2.08 1.98 -0.13
CA TYR A 153 -3.46 2.45 0.04
C TYR A 153 -4.38 2.02 -1.10
N SER A 154 -3.88 1.87 -2.33
CA SER A 154 -4.67 1.32 -3.44
C SER A 154 -5.00 -0.16 -3.22
N TRP A 155 -4.06 -0.93 -2.66
CA TRP A 155 -4.29 -2.32 -2.25
C TRP A 155 -5.35 -2.38 -1.13
N GLU A 156 -5.22 -1.56 -0.09
CA GLU A 156 -6.22 -1.49 0.98
C GLU A 156 -7.62 -1.16 0.45
N LYS A 157 -7.72 -0.18 -0.45
CA LYS A 157 -8.97 0.22 -1.10
C LYS A 157 -9.58 -0.91 -1.92
N SER A 158 -8.75 -1.61 -2.71
CA SER A 158 -9.20 -2.74 -3.54
C SER A 158 -9.79 -3.89 -2.71
N LEU A 159 -9.40 -4.00 -1.45
CA LEU A 159 -9.88 -5.00 -0.50
C LEU A 159 -11.00 -4.50 0.41
N GLY A 160 -11.56 -3.32 0.11
CA GLY A 160 -12.75 -2.79 0.77
C GLY A 160 -12.49 -1.86 1.95
N LYS A 161 -11.26 -1.34 2.12
CA LYS A 161 -11.03 -0.24 3.07
C LYS A 161 -11.59 1.06 2.49
N ASP A 162 -12.34 1.79 3.29
CA ASP A 162 -12.80 3.14 2.93
C ASP A 162 -11.64 4.14 3.09
N VAL A 163 -10.84 4.29 2.03
CA VAL A 163 -9.71 5.22 1.98
C VAL A 163 -9.74 6.08 0.71
N ASP A 164 -9.50 7.38 0.92
CA ASP A 164 -9.23 8.34 -0.15
C ASP A 164 -7.72 8.38 -0.43
N VAL A 165 -7.32 7.63 -1.45
CA VAL A 165 -5.90 7.48 -1.84
C VAL A 165 -5.29 8.82 -2.23
N ASP A 166 -6.01 9.65 -2.99
CA ASP A 166 -5.49 10.93 -3.49
C ASP A 166 -5.25 11.92 -2.34
N ARG A 167 -6.23 12.02 -1.44
CA ARG A 167 -6.09 12.81 -0.21
C ARG A 167 -4.91 12.31 0.63
N THR A 168 -4.75 10.99 0.72
CA THR A 168 -3.66 10.36 1.48
C THR A 168 -2.29 10.69 0.88
N MET A 169 -2.14 10.61 -0.45
CA MET A 169 -0.89 10.98 -1.13
C MET A 169 -0.51 12.44 -0.91
N ASN A 170 -1.49 13.34 -0.95
CA ASN A 170 -1.23 14.75 -0.63
C ASN A 170 -0.83 14.94 0.85
N ALA A 171 -1.42 14.19 1.78
CA ALA A 171 -1.03 14.23 3.19
C ALA A 171 0.42 13.79 3.39
N TYR A 172 0.86 12.70 2.74
CA TYR A 172 2.26 12.27 2.79
C TYR A 172 3.21 13.27 2.16
N ARG A 173 2.84 13.85 1.02
CA ARG A 173 3.61 14.94 0.39
C ARG A 173 3.82 16.10 1.37
N VAL A 174 2.77 16.53 2.07
CA VAL A 174 2.87 17.59 3.10
C VAL A 174 3.75 17.15 4.27
N ARG A 175 3.50 15.95 4.82
CA ARG A 175 4.24 15.39 5.96
C ARG A 175 5.75 15.30 5.68
N TRP A 176 6.12 14.99 4.45
CA TRP A 176 7.52 14.87 4.02
C TRP A 176 8.10 16.15 3.42
N ALA A 177 7.38 17.28 3.52
CA ALA A 177 7.78 18.58 3.00
C ALA A 177 8.18 18.55 1.50
N LEU A 178 7.48 17.74 0.70
CA LEU A 178 7.76 17.58 -0.72
C LEU A 178 7.03 18.68 -1.53
N PRO A 179 7.68 19.26 -2.55
CA PRO A 179 7.04 20.26 -3.39
C PRO A 179 5.94 19.61 -4.23
N GLN A 180 4.92 20.39 -4.60
CA GLN A 180 3.75 19.93 -5.35
C GLN A 180 4.12 19.18 -6.63
N LYS A 181 5.14 19.66 -7.36
CA LYS A 181 5.67 19.01 -8.57
C LYS A 181 6.05 17.53 -8.41
N THR A 182 6.36 17.08 -7.19
CA THR A 182 6.69 15.68 -6.89
C THR A 182 5.46 14.80 -7.04
N LEU A 183 4.31 15.25 -6.49
CA LEU A 183 3.04 14.56 -6.60
C LEU A 183 2.48 14.69 -8.01
N ASP A 184 2.64 15.85 -8.66
CA ASP A 184 2.21 16.05 -10.05
C ASP A 184 2.96 15.10 -11.00
N PHE A 185 4.28 14.95 -10.82
CA PHE A 185 5.08 13.99 -11.56
C PHE A 185 4.57 12.56 -11.34
N LEU A 186 4.39 12.14 -10.08
CA LEU A 186 3.87 10.82 -9.75
C LEU A 186 2.53 10.56 -10.44
N ASN A 187 1.57 11.49 -10.31
CA ASN A 187 0.25 11.37 -10.90
C ASN A 187 0.31 11.25 -12.43
N SER A 188 1.21 12.02 -13.07
CA SER A 188 1.42 11.94 -14.52
C SER A 188 2.02 10.60 -14.99
N LYS A 189 2.74 9.89 -14.10
CA LYS A 189 3.43 8.63 -14.40
C LYS A 189 2.81 7.39 -13.78
N ILE A 190 1.74 7.53 -13.00
CA ILE A 190 1.21 6.44 -12.18
C ILE A 190 0.82 5.22 -13.01
N LYS A 191 0.16 5.44 -14.16
CA LYS A 191 -0.22 4.36 -15.08
C LYS A 191 1.01 3.68 -15.69
N PHE A 192 2.03 4.45 -16.06
CA PHE A 192 3.27 3.92 -16.59
C PHE A 192 4.01 3.07 -15.55
N LEU A 193 4.18 3.61 -14.33
CA LEU A 193 4.85 2.91 -13.23
C LEU A 193 4.09 1.63 -12.83
N SER A 194 2.75 1.68 -12.75
CA SER A 194 1.92 0.51 -12.46
C SER A 194 2.02 -0.59 -13.52
N ASN A 195 2.26 -0.25 -14.79
CA ASN A 195 2.48 -1.22 -15.85
C ASN A 195 3.90 -1.80 -15.85
N LEU A 196 4.88 -1.01 -15.41
CA LEU A 196 6.28 -1.45 -15.35
C LEU A 196 6.54 -2.38 -14.15
N PHE A 197 5.84 -2.13 -13.05
CA PHE A 197 6.12 -2.77 -11.77
C PHE A 197 5.41 -4.10 -11.63
N ILE A 198 6.08 -5.03 -10.94
CA ILE A 198 5.50 -6.32 -10.64
C ILE A 198 4.44 -6.11 -9.56
N ASN A 199 3.28 -6.74 -9.72
CA ASN A 199 2.28 -6.84 -8.67
C ASN A 199 2.46 -8.16 -7.90
N PRO A 200 2.24 -8.15 -6.59
CA PRO A 200 2.31 -9.35 -5.77
C PRO A 200 1.28 -10.40 -6.19
#